data_AF-A0AAD5TQ13-F1
#
_entry.id   AF-A0AAD5TQ13-F1
#
_cell.length_a   1.000
_cell.length_b   1.000
_cell.length_c   1.000
_cell.angle_alpha   90.00
_cell.angle_beta   90.00
_cell.angle_gamma   90.00
#
_symmetry.space_group_name_H-M   'P 1'
#
loop_
_entity.id
_entity.type
_entity.pdbx_description
1 polymer ?
#
loop_
_entity_poly.entity_id
_entity_poly.type
_entity_poly.pdbx_seq_one_letter_code
_entity_poly.pdbx_strand_id
1 'polypeptide(L)'
;MSSSRDQAQQRISQHPPTLLLRHRVVNSCPEDIWIGIQGNPLLANGGLFLPRGQSQNIQAPNTWTSGRIWPRTGCTTGSDGHLVCETGDCGSAANNFGVECQGIGGQAPATLAEFTLQAGDGQSDFYDLSNVDGHSVGIKIEAFGTQVNNPGLGRFNCGNPQCAMDMSKCPPELSRKTSSGRTVCLSISAAARDANLRAAFSELSVIFNNPDTLSLVGCDCSCGPDCGCQDARSQHCCSPYNNDPNERGGKCRVEDWPTSRSPGAGSAFPARYDQVFKQQCPDAYSWQFDDQQSTFQCVGANYRVTFCG
;
A
#
# COMPACT_ATOMS: atom_id res chain seq x y z
N MET A 1 -27.54 36.30 -28.41
CA MET A 1 -28.54 35.22 -28.32
C MET A 1 -27.93 33.98 -28.97
N SER A 2 -27.19 33.18 -28.20
CA SER A 2 -26.63 31.89 -28.66
C SER A 2 -27.79 30.91 -28.84
N SER A 3 -27.85 30.24 -29.98
CA SER A 3 -28.99 29.37 -30.30
C SER A 3 -29.00 28.15 -29.39
N SER A 4 -30.20 27.67 -29.06
CA SER A 4 -30.48 26.47 -28.26
C SER A 4 -29.89 25.17 -28.83
N ARG A 5 -29.23 25.20 -30.00
CA ARG A 5 -28.45 24.09 -30.55
C ARG A 5 -27.05 23.96 -29.93
N ASP A 6 -26.42 25.05 -29.49
CA ASP A 6 -25.08 25.01 -28.88
C ASP A 6 -25.11 24.36 -27.48
N GLN A 7 -26.22 24.49 -26.76
CA GLN A 7 -26.44 23.84 -25.45
C GLN A 7 -26.87 22.36 -25.55
N ALA A 8 -27.15 21.86 -26.75
CA ALA A 8 -27.44 20.44 -26.98
C ALA A 8 -26.17 19.63 -27.31
N GLN A 9 -25.13 20.27 -27.87
CA GLN A 9 -23.86 19.63 -28.20
C GLN A 9 -22.87 19.54 -27.02
N GLN A 10 -23.10 20.28 -25.93
CA GLN A 10 -22.35 20.12 -24.67
C GLN A 10 -22.84 18.97 -23.77
N ARG A 11 -23.81 18.15 -24.23
CA ARG A 11 -24.36 17.00 -23.50
C ARG A 11 -24.00 15.64 -24.10
N ILE A 12 -22.87 15.56 -24.81
CA ILE A 12 -22.29 14.29 -25.26
C ILE A 12 -20.83 14.24 -24.79
N SER A 13 -20.61 13.66 -23.59
CA SER A 13 -19.43 12.82 -23.25
C SER A 13 -19.32 12.46 -21.76
N GLN A 14 -20.30 12.77 -20.90
CA GLN A 14 -20.36 12.12 -19.58
C GLN A 14 -21.17 10.82 -19.68
N HIS A 15 -20.64 9.84 -20.42
CA HIS A 15 -21.02 8.46 -20.13
C HIS A 15 -20.38 8.11 -18.78
N PRO A 16 -21.15 7.58 -17.80
CA PRO A 16 -20.52 7.03 -16.61
C PRO A 16 -19.49 6.00 -17.07
N PRO A 17 -18.27 5.98 -16.50
CA PRO A 17 -17.23 5.10 -16.98
C PRO A 17 -17.76 3.67 -16.88
N THR A 18 -17.71 2.94 -18.00
CA THR A 18 -18.22 1.57 -18.05
C THR A 18 -17.44 0.73 -17.04
N LEU A 19 -18.14 0.27 -16.00
CA LEU A 19 -17.57 -0.62 -15.00
C LEU A 19 -17.36 -1.99 -15.64
N LEU A 20 -16.10 -2.42 -15.71
CA LEU A 20 -15.72 -3.72 -16.24
C LEU A 20 -15.28 -4.63 -15.10
N LEU A 21 -15.42 -5.93 -15.26
CA LEU A 21 -14.73 -6.87 -14.37
C LEU A 21 -13.23 -6.67 -14.55
N ARG A 22 -12.57 -6.03 -13.57
CA ARG A 22 -11.15 -5.68 -13.65
C ARG A 22 -10.33 -6.40 -12.59
N HIS A 23 -10.92 -6.67 -11.43
CA HIS A 23 -10.24 -7.36 -10.35
C HIS A 23 -11.03 -8.58 -9.88
N ARG A 24 -10.30 -9.65 -9.54
CA ARG A 24 -10.82 -10.78 -8.78
C ARG A 24 -9.98 -10.93 -7.52
N VAL A 25 -10.56 -10.70 -6.36
CA VAL A 25 -9.90 -10.93 -5.07
C VAL A 25 -10.14 -12.35 -4.61
N VAL A 26 -9.12 -13.01 -4.08
CA VAL A 26 -9.18 -14.41 -3.64
C VAL A 26 -8.60 -14.52 -2.23
N ASN A 27 -9.37 -15.11 -1.32
CA ASN A 27 -8.90 -15.44 0.02
C ASN A 27 -8.40 -16.89 0.05
N SER A 28 -7.07 -17.08 0.03
CA SER A 28 -6.44 -18.39 0.27
C SER A 28 -5.91 -18.54 1.70
N CYS A 29 -6.22 -17.60 2.59
CA CYS A 29 -5.82 -17.65 3.99
C CYS A 29 -6.57 -18.75 4.74
N PRO A 30 -6.02 -19.25 5.86
CA PRO A 30 -6.70 -20.26 6.68
C PRO A 30 -7.86 -19.69 7.51
N GLU A 31 -8.05 -18.37 7.50
CA GLU A 31 -9.11 -17.62 8.15
C GLU A 31 -9.94 -16.79 7.15
N ASP A 32 -11.09 -16.30 7.62
CA ASP A 32 -11.83 -15.25 6.92
C ASP A 32 -11.06 -13.92 6.98
N ILE A 33 -11.20 -13.11 5.92
CA ILE A 33 -10.55 -11.81 5.83
C ILE A 33 -11.55 -10.73 5.40
N TRP A 34 -11.19 -9.48 5.66
CA TRP A 34 -11.95 -8.32 5.19
C TRP A 34 -11.09 -7.49 4.26
N ILE A 35 -11.49 -7.39 3.01
CA ILE A 35 -10.74 -6.60 2.02
C ILE A 35 -10.98 -5.13 2.28
N GLY A 36 -9.90 -4.35 2.34
CA GLY A 36 -9.93 -2.90 2.23
C GLY A 36 -9.59 -2.47 0.82
N ILE A 37 -10.26 -1.44 0.33
CA ILE A 37 -10.06 -0.88 -1.01
C ILE A 37 -10.02 0.64 -0.92
N GLN A 38 -9.02 1.24 -1.53
CA GLN A 38 -8.89 2.67 -1.71
C GLN A 38 -8.70 2.98 -3.19
N GLY A 39 -9.19 4.12 -3.65
CA GLY A 39 -9.02 4.63 -5.01
C GLY A 39 -10.20 5.51 -5.42
N ASN A 40 -10.14 6.06 -6.63
CA ASN A 40 -11.20 6.89 -7.19
C ASN A 40 -11.61 6.40 -8.60
N PRO A 41 -12.88 6.01 -8.82
CA PRO A 41 -13.99 5.93 -7.85
C PRO A 41 -13.75 4.88 -6.77
N LEU A 42 -14.52 5.00 -5.70
CA LEU A 42 -14.49 4.06 -4.58
C LEU A 42 -15.17 2.74 -4.97
N LEU A 43 -14.38 1.68 -5.15
CA LEU A 43 -14.91 0.36 -5.54
C LEU A 43 -15.44 -0.37 -4.31
N ALA A 44 -16.60 -1.05 -4.47
CA ALA A 44 -17.26 -1.78 -3.38
C ALA A 44 -17.34 -0.99 -2.06
N ASN A 45 -17.63 0.32 -2.14
CA ASN A 45 -17.66 1.25 -1.00
C ASN A 45 -16.37 1.26 -0.15
N GLY A 46 -15.27 0.75 -0.68
CA GLY A 46 -13.98 0.70 -0.02
C GLY A 46 -13.72 -0.58 0.78
N GLY A 47 -14.58 -1.58 0.74
CA GLY A 47 -14.26 -2.85 1.40
C GLY A 47 -15.37 -3.89 1.38
N LEU A 48 -15.00 -5.15 1.60
CA LEU A 48 -15.94 -6.27 1.62
C LEU A 48 -15.43 -7.39 2.53
N PHE A 49 -16.35 -8.20 3.04
CA PHE A 49 -16.03 -9.46 3.72
C PHE A 49 -15.74 -10.55 2.69
N LEU A 50 -14.67 -11.32 2.90
CA LEU A 50 -14.26 -12.40 2.01
C LEU A 50 -13.96 -13.68 2.81
N PRO A 51 -14.90 -14.65 2.86
CA PRO A 51 -14.71 -15.89 3.59
C PRO A 51 -13.52 -16.71 3.08
N ARG A 52 -12.99 -17.58 3.92
CA ARG A 52 -11.92 -18.53 3.57
C ARG A 52 -12.27 -19.32 2.30
N GLY A 53 -11.32 -19.38 1.38
CA GLY A 53 -11.43 -20.14 0.12
C GLY A 53 -12.37 -19.50 -0.91
N GLN A 54 -12.96 -18.35 -0.61
CA GLN A 54 -13.86 -17.65 -1.53
C GLN A 54 -13.10 -16.64 -2.39
N SER A 55 -13.76 -16.23 -3.47
CA SER A 55 -13.29 -15.16 -4.33
C SER A 55 -14.43 -14.23 -4.69
N GLN A 56 -14.12 -12.95 -4.89
CA GLN A 56 -15.10 -11.97 -5.33
C GLN A 56 -14.59 -11.17 -6.52
N ASN A 57 -15.49 -10.95 -7.46
CA ASN A 57 -15.26 -10.10 -8.62
C ASN A 57 -15.56 -8.65 -8.26
N ILE A 58 -14.62 -7.74 -8.55
CA ILE A 58 -14.74 -6.31 -8.30
C ILE A 58 -14.68 -5.60 -9.65
N GLN A 59 -15.71 -4.81 -9.91
CA GLN A 59 -15.76 -4.00 -11.11
C GLN A 59 -15.00 -2.70 -10.89
N ALA A 60 -14.19 -2.30 -11.87
CA ALA A 60 -13.49 -1.02 -11.87
C ALA A 60 -13.59 -0.38 -13.27
N PRO A 61 -13.56 0.96 -13.36
CA PRO A 61 -13.35 1.61 -14.63
C PRO A 61 -11.89 1.49 -15.07
N ASN A 62 -11.63 1.63 -16.38
CA ASN A 62 -10.26 1.64 -16.91
C ASN A 62 -9.46 2.89 -16.51
N THR A 63 -10.07 3.85 -15.82
CA THR A 63 -9.42 5.07 -15.32
C THR A 63 -9.20 5.05 -13.81
N TRP A 64 -9.29 3.87 -13.18
CA TRP A 64 -9.11 3.75 -11.73
C TRP A 64 -7.64 3.90 -11.36
N THR A 65 -7.28 5.04 -10.78
CA THR A 65 -5.89 5.37 -10.40
C THR A 65 -5.71 5.47 -8.89
N SER A 66 -4.47 5.34 -8.45
CA SER A 66 -4.10 5.30 -7.02
C SER A 66 -4.91 4.25 -6.25
N GLY A 67 -5.20 3.13 -6.92
CA GLY A 67 -5.97 2.03 -6.38
C GLY A 67 -5.12 1.20 -5.44
N ARG A 68 -5.64 0.88 -4.26
CA ARG A 68 -4.99 -0.01 -3.29
C ARG A 68 -5.97 -1.06 -2.81
N ILE A 69 -5.55 -2.31 -2.77
CA ILE A 69 -6.33 -3.45 -2.27
C ILE A 69 -5.48 -4.20 -1.24
N TRP A 70 -6.02 -4.42 -0.04
CA TRP A 70 -5.29 -5.09 1.03
C TRP A 70 -6.21 -5.98 1.88
N PRO A 71 -5.65 -6.97 2.60
CA PRO A 71 -6.40 -7.80 3.51
C PRO A 71 -6.37 -7.22 4.94
N ARG A 72 -7.52 -7.21 5.60
CA ARG A 72 -7.63 -7.07 7.05
C ARG A 72 -7.82 -8.44 7.68
N THR A 73 -7.09 -8.69 8.77
CA THR A 73 -7.06 -9.99 9.43
C THR A 73 -7.19 -9.85 10.94
N GLY A 74 -7.60 -10.93 11.62
CA GLY A 74 -7.88 -10.90 13.06
C GLY A 74 -9.03 -9.97 13.42
N CYS A 75 -10.01 -9.80 12.52
CA CYS A 75 -11.09 -8.86 12.74
C CYS A 75 -12.13 -9.43 13.70
N THR A 76 -12.56 -8.62 14.65
CA THR A 76 -13.65 -8.92 15.58
C THR A 76 -14.67 -7.81 15.55
N THR A 77 -15.96 -8.17 15.61
CA THR A 77 -17.05 -7.21 15.78
C THR A 77 -17.36 -7.07 17.27
N GLY A 78 -17.16 -5.87 17.82
CA GLY A 78 -17.49 -5.54 19.21
C GLY A 78 -18.99 -5.54 19.47
N SER A 79 -19.38 -5.47 20.74
CA SER A 79 -20.80 -5.36 21.14
C SER A 79 -21.49 -4.08 20.66
N ASP A 80 -20.70 -3.07 20.31
CA ASP A 80 -21.11 -1.81 19.69
C ASP A 80 -21.30 -1.91 18.17
N GLY A 81 -21.01 -3.08 17.58
CA GLY A 81 -21.11 -3.32 16.14
C GLY A 81 -19.90 -2.85 15.34
N HIS A 82 -18.86 -2.32 15.99
CA HIS A 82 -17.64 -1.88 15.33
C HIS A 82 -16.77 -3.07 14.94
N LEU A 83 -16.27 -3.08 13.71
CA LEU A 83 -15.27 -4.02 13.24
C LEU A 83 -13.89 -3.45 13.56
N VAL A 84 -13.10 -4.21 14.32
CA VAL A 84 -11.70 -3.86 14.63
C VAL A 84 -10.82 -5.01 14.20
N CYS A 85 -9.81 -4.72 13.40
CA CYS A 85 -8.84 -5.69 12.88
C CYS A 85 -7.45 -5.50 13.48
N GLU A 86 -6.69 -6.58 13.58
CA GLU A 86 -5.33 -6.54 14.13
C GLU A 86 -4.28 -6.04 13.11
N THR A 87 -4.57 -6.21 11.81
CA THR A 87 -3.72 -5.78 10.70
C THR A 87 -4.56 -5.11 9.62
N GLY A 88 -4.04 -4.07 8.99
CA GLY A 88 -4.70 -3.40 7.87
C GLY A 88 -5.98 -2.64 8.23
N ASP A 89 -6.29 -2.47 9.51
CA ASP A 89 -7.55 -1.88 9.96
C ASP A 89 -7.75 -0.50 9.35
N CYS A 90 -8.97 -0.21 8.92
CA CYS A 90 -9.34 1.09 8.35
C CYS A 90 -10.51 1.73 9.11
N GLY A 91 -10.88 1.16 10.27
CA GLY A 91 -12.01 1.61 11.05
C GLY A 91 -11.74 2.99 11.63
N SER A 92 -12.70 3.88 11.48
CA SER A 92 -12.68 5.19 12.11
C SER A 92 -14.11 5.69 12.34
N ALA A 93 -14.24 6.78 13.09
CA ALA A 93 -15.52 7.46 13.24
C ALA A 93 -16.15 7.87 11.89
N ALA A 94 -15.32 8.15 10.87
CA ALA A 94 -15.79 8.60 9.56
C ALA A 94 -16.48 7.50 8.73
N ASN A 95 -16.17 6.22 8.99
CA ASN A 95 -16.81 5.07 8.33
C ASN A 95 -17.57 4.16 9.31
N ASN A 96 -17.87 4.68 10.51
CA ASN A 96 -18.55 3.96 11.58
C ASN A 96 -17.86 2.62 11.95
N PHE A 97 -16.52 2.55 11.80
CA PHE A 97 -15.73 1.34 12.03
C PHE A 97 -16.29 0.12 11.27
N GLY A 98 -16.81 0.34 10.07
CA GLY A 98 -17.51 -0.67 9.30
C GLY A 98 -16.60 -1.59 8.48
N VAL A 99 -17.25 -2.51 7.76
CA VAL A 99 -16.59 -3.31 6.71
C VAL A 99 -16.08 -2.41 5.58
N GLU A 100 -16.77 -1.33 5.27
CA GLU A 100 -16.41 -0.46 4.15
C GLU A 100 -15.39 0.59 4.60
N CYS A 101 -14.19 0.62 4.02
CA CYS A 101 -13.16 1.59 4.44
C CYS A 101 -13.50 3.03 4.01
N GLN A 102 -14.42 3.23 3.07
CA GLN A 102 -14.85 4.56 2.61
C GLN A 102 -13.70 5.50 2.21
N GLY A 103 -12.65 4.94 1.59
CA GLY A 103 -11.48 5.69 1.12
C GLY A 103 -10.39 5.89 2.17
N ILE A 104 -10.58 5.41 3.40
CA ILE A 104 -9.53 5.40 4.43
C ILE A 104 -8.54 4.27 4.13
N GLY A 105 -7.25 4.59 4.17
CA GLY A 105 -6.18 3.60 3.99
C GLY A 105 -6.06 2.66 5.19
N GLY A 106 -5.56 1.45 4.97
CA GLY A 106 -5.30 0.49 6.04
C GLY A 106 -4.15 0.92 6.95
N GLN A 107 -4.29 0.70 8.24
CA GLN A 107 -3.24 0.87 9.23
C GLN A 107 -2.19 -0.24 9.12
N ALA A 108 -0.93 0.13 9.22
CA ALA A 108 0.18 -0.81 9.19
C ALA A 108 0.17 -1.79 10.40
N PRO A 109 0.63 -3.05 10.24
CA PRO A 109 1.17 -3.61 9.01
C PRO A 109 0.08 -4.02 8.02
N ALA A 110 0.28 -3.71 6.74
CA ALA A 110 -0.61 -4.10 5.66
C ALA A 110 0.19 -4.37 4.39
N THR A 111 0.14 -5.61 3.89
CA THR A 111 0.62 -5.90 2.54
C THR A 111 -0.39 -5.37 1.52
N LEU A 112 0.08 -4.64 0.51
CA LEU A 112 -0.76 -3.97 -0.47
C LEU A 112 -0.57 -4.54 -1.88
N ALA A 113 -1.65 -4.55 -2.65
CA ALA A 113 -1.62 -4.58 -4.11
C ALA A 113 -2.07 -3.21 -4.63
N GLU A 114 -1.24 -2.56 -5.43
CA GLU A 114 -1.47 -1.21 -5.93
C GLU A 114 -1.70 -1.21 -7.44
N PHE A 115 -2.56 -0.32 -7.93
CA PHE A 115 -3.00 -0.26 -9.31
C PHE A 115 -3.15 1.18 -9.79
N THR A 116 -2.66 1.45 -11.00
CA THR A 116 -3.02 2.60 -11.82
C THR A 116 -3.51 2.09 -13.17
N LEU A 117 -4.83 2.06 -13.33
CA LEU A 117 -5.47 1.62 -14.57
C LEU A 117 -5.58 2.78 -15.55
N GLN A 118 -5.30 2.52 -16.82
CA GLN A 118 -5.34 3.53 -17.86
C GLN A 118 -6.36 3.22 -18.96
N ALA A 119 -7.10 4.25 -19.37
CA ALA A 119 -8.05 4.16 -20.47
C ALA A 119 -7.39 4.53 -21.80
N GLY A 120 -7.78 3.82 -22.86
CA GLY A 120 -7.32 4.06 -24.22
C GLY A 120 -6.63 2.85 -24.83
N ASP A 121 -6.76 2.71 -26.15
CA ASP A 121 -6.14 1.61 -26.87
C ASP A 121 -4.61 1.67 -26.74
N GLY A 122 -4.01 0.57 -26.30
CA GLY A 122 -2.56 0.46 -26.13
C GLY A 122 -1.99 1.15 -24.89
N GLN A 123 -2.80 1.79 -24.04
CA GLN A 123 -2.32 2.33 -22.77
C GLN A 123 -2.06 1.20 -21.76
N SER A 124 -0.97 1.31 -21.01
CA SER A 124 -0.58 0.32 -20.02
C SER A 124 -1.18 0.66 -18.66
N ASP A 125 -1.79 -0.34 -18.03
CA ASP A 125 -1.99 -0.33 -16.59
C ASP A 125 -0.63 -0.54 -15.91
N PHE A 126 -0.50 0.02 -14.71
CA PHE A 126 0.65 -0.18 -13.83
C PHE A 126 0.15 -0.83 -12.54
N TYR A 127 0.90 -1.81 -12.04
CA TYR A 127 0.54 -2.49 -10.81
C TYR A 127 1.78 -3.04 -10.11
N ASP A 128 1.68 -3.18 -8.80
CA ASP A 128 2.77 -3.63 -7.97
C ASP A 128 2.27 -4.19 -6.63
N LEU A 129 3.18 -4.85 -5.93
CA LEU A 129 3.02 -5.23 -4.54
C LEU A 129 3.81 -4.28 -3.67
N SER A 130 3.35 -4.03 -2.46
CA SER A 130 4.01 -3.08 -1.56
C SER A 130 3.98 -3.56 -0.12
N ASN A 131 5.17 -3.53 0.49
CA ASN A 131 5.43 -3.70 1.93
C ASN A 131 5.87 -2.37 2.57
N VAL A 132 5.60 -1.23 1.92
CA VAL A 132 5.85 0.11 2.47
C VAL A 132 5.18 0.27 3.84
N ASP A 133 3.96 -0.25 3.93
CA ASP A 133 3.17 -0.30 5.16
C ASP A 133 3.41 -1.61 5.93
N GLY A 134 4.52 -2.33 5.70
CA GLY A 134 4.83 -3.62 6.32
C GLY A 134 4.19 -4.83 5.62
N HIS A 135 4.38 -6.02 6.19
CA HIS A 135 3.88 -7.28 5.67
C HIS A 135 2.98 -8.00 6.68
N SER A 136 1.72 -8.24 6.29
CA SER A 136 0.72 -8.91 7.14
C SER A 136 0.41 -10.34 6.71
N VAL A 137 0.30 -10.59 5.40
CA VAL A 137 0.06 -11.92 4.81
C VAL A 137 0.72 -12.00 3.43
N GLY A 138 0.97 -13.23 2.96
CA GLY A 138 1.43 -13.45 1.59
C GLY A 138 0.44 -12.87 0.58
N ILE A 139 0.92 -12.38 -0.56
CA ILE A 139 0.11 -11.77 -1.60
C ILE A 139 0.70 -12.06 -2.98
N LYS A 140 -0.15 -12.14 -3.99
CA LYS A 140 0.28 -12.09 -5.40
C LYS A 140 -0.76 -11.42 -6.30
N ILE A 141 -0.27 -10.89 -7.40
CA ILE A 141 -1.10 -10.39 -8.51
C ILE A 141 -0.84 -11.30 -9.72
N GLU A 142 -1.91 -11.74 -10.37
CA GLU A 142 -1.82 -12.42 -11.65
C GLU A 142 -2.62 -11.66 -12.71
N ALA A 143 -1.97 -11.27 -13.80
CA ALA A 143 -2.66 -10.71 -14.95
C ALA A 143 -3.33 -11.85 -15.74
N PHE A 144 -4.58 -11.67 -16.17
CA PHE A 144 -5.33 -12.65 -16.97
C PHE A 144 -6.26 -11.98 -17.98
N GLY A 145 -6.82 -12.77 -18.90
CA GLY A 145 -7.64 -12.26 -20.00
C GLY A 145 -6.82 -11.87 -21.21
N THR A 146 -7.28 -10.91 -22.00
CA THR A 146 -6.54 -10.42 -23.17
C THR A 146 -5.32 -9.63 -22.69
N GLN A 147 -4.14 -9.98 -23.20
CA GLN A 147 -2.89 -9.29 -22.88
C GLN A 147 -2.24 -8.86 -24.19
N VAL A 148 -1.81 -7.60 -24.28
CA VAL A 148 -0.92 -7.19 -25.36
C VAL A 148 0.51 -7.44 -24.94
N ASN A 149 1.22 -8.27 -25.70
CA ASN A 149 2.60 -8.62 -25.41
C ASN A 149 3.54 -7.45 -25.75
N ASN A 150 4.22 -6.89 -24.75
CA ASN A 150 5.32 -5.94 -24.93
C ASN A 150 6.66 -6.54 -24.47
N PRO A 151 7.38 -7.27 -25.35
CA PRO A 151 8.58 -8.02 -24.97
C PRO A 151 9.73 -7.14 -24.45
N GLY A 152 9.73 -5.84 -24.76
CA GLY A 152 10.75 -4.89 -24.26
C GLY A 152 10.72 -4.72 -22.74
N LEU A 153 9.63 -5.08 -22.07
CA LEU A 153 9.48 -4.98 -20.62
C LEU A 153 9.95 -6.24 -19.86
N GLY A 154 10.36 -7.30 -20.58
CA GLY A 154 10.86 -8.54 -19.96
C GLY A 154 9.89 -9.12 -18.93
N ARG A 155 10.38 -9.41 -17.71
CA ARG A 155 9.55 -9.97 -16.62
C ARG A 155 8.44 -9.05 -16.13
N PHE A 156 8.50 -7.75 -16.46
CA PHE A 156 7.52 -6.75 -16.04
C PHE A 156 6.31 -6.66 -16.98
N ASN A 157 6.41 -7.27 -18.16
CA ASN A 157 5.35 -7.34 -19.16
C ASN A 157 4.26 -8.32 -18.71
N CYS A 158 3.14 -7.81 -18.17
CA CYS A 158 2.05 -8.64 -17.64
C CYS A 158 2.55 -9.73 -16.67
N GLY A 159 3.60 -9.41 -15.91
CA GLY A 159 4.20 -10.32 -14.94
C GLY A 159 3.31 -10.56 -13.73
N ASN A 160 3.66 -11.58 -12.95
CA ASN A 160 2.86 -12.04 -11.82
C ASN A 160 3.64 -11.86 -10.51
N PRO A 161 3.75 -10.64 -9.96
CA PRO A 161 4.50 -10.41 -8.74
C PRO A 161 3.88 -11.19 -7.58
N GLN A 162 4.75 -11.71 -6.71
CA GLN A 162 4.37 -12.41 -5.49
C GLN A 162 5.30 -12.06 -4.34
N CYS A 163 4.75 -12.06 -3.13
CA CYS A 163 5.48 -11.81 -1.91
C CYS A 163 4.89 -12.65 -0.78
N ALA A 164 5.68 -13.60 -0.29
CA ALA A 164 5.37 -14.37 0.91
C ALA A 164 6.62 -14.34 1.80
N MET A 165 6.66 -13.35 2.70
CA MET A 165 7.84 -13.09 3.53
C MET A 165 8.05 -14.22 4.56
N ASP A 166 9.27 -14.73 4.67
CA ASP A 166 9.67 -15.58 5.79
C ASP A 166 9.71 -14.75 7.08
N MET A 167 8.71 -14.94 7.95
CA MET A 167 8.59 -14.19 9.20
C MET A 167 9.75 -14.42 10.18
N SER A 168 10.55 -15.48 10.01
CA SER A 168 11.78 -15.66 10.80
C SER A 168 12.87 -14.65 10.45
N LYS A 169 12.74 -13.97 9.31
CA LYS A 169 13.62 -12.88 8.87
C LYS A 169 13.15 -11.51 9.30
N CYS A 170 11.95 -11.39 9.87
CA CYS A 170 11.50 -10.15 10.48
C CYS A 170 12.28 -9.90 11.78
N PRO A 171 13.01 -8.78 11.92
CA PRO A 171 13.70 -8.43 13.14
C PRO A 171 12.74 -8.33 14.33
N PRO A 172 13.16 -8.67 15.56
CA PRO A 172 12.31 -8.62 16.75
C PRO A 172 11.61 -7.25 16.95
N GLU A 173 12.32 -6.15 16.69
CA GLU A 173 11.82 -4.78 16.81
C GLU A 173 10.78 -4.40 15.74
N LEU A 174 10.68 -5.17 14.66
CA LEU A 174 9.65 -5.01 13.63
C LEU A 174 8.53 -6.07 13.76
N SER A 175 8.73 -7.09 14.59
CA SER A 175 7.86 -8.25 14.68
C SER A 175 6.75 -8.03 15.71
N ARG A 176 5.49 -8.12 15.27
CA ARG A 176 4.32 -8.14 16.16
C ARG A 176 3.60 -9.48 16.08
N LYS A 177 3.17 -9.99 17.23
CA LYS A 177 2.30 -11.17 17.31
C LYS A 177 0.84 -10.75 17.32
N THR A 178 0.03 -11.38 16.48
CA THR A 178 -1.44 -11.29 16.54
C THR A 178 -1.99 -12.13 17.70
N SER A 179 -3.25 -11.93 18.05
CA SER A 179 -3.98 -12.71 19.06
C SER A 179 -4.03 -14.20 18.73
N SER A 180 -4.04 -14.53 17.44
CA SER A 180 -3.96 -15.91 16.93
C SER A 180 -2.56 -16.51 16.97
N GLY A 181 -1.53 -15.75 17.39
CA GLY A 181 -0.14 -16.18 17.47
C GLY A 181 0.66 -16.06 16.17
N ARG A 182 0.04 -15.58 15.07
CA ARG A 182 0.72 -15.28 13.81
C ARG A 182 1.67 -14.10 14.00
N THR A 183 2.87 -14.20 13.43
CA THR A 183 3.79 -13.05 13.35
C THR A 183 3.45 -12.23 12.12
N VAL A 184 3.47 -10.90 12.27
CA VAL A 184 3.45 -9.93 11.18
C VAL A 184 4.66 -9.00 11.31
N CYS A 185 5.10 -8.42 10.20
CA CYS A 185 6.29 -7.57 10.16
C CYS A 185 5.93 -6.13 9.83
N LEU A 186 6.21 -5.20 10.73
CA LEU A 186 5.96 -3.78 10.56
C LEU A 186 7.10 -3.14 9.77
N SER A 187 6.80 -2.15 8.93
CA SER A 187 7.85 -1.25 8.44
C SER A 187 8.46 -0.47 9.60
N ILE A 188 9.68 0.04 9.46
CA ILE A 188 10.32 0.81 10.53
C ILE A 188 9.49 2.05 10.94
N SER A 189 8.83 2.69 9.98
CA SER A 189 7.88 3.79 10.23
C SER A 189 6.74 3.37 11.15
N ALA A 190 6.12 2.22 10.87
CA ALA A 190 5.03 1.67 11.67
C ALA A 190 5.51 1.19 13.04
N ALA A 191 6.66 0.51 13.11
CA ALA A 191 7.24 0.01 14.35
C ALA A 191 7.60 1.15 15.31
N ALA A 192 8.19 2.23 14.81
CA ALA A 192 8.47 3.42 15.62
C ALA A 192 7.18 4.06 16.18
N ARG A 193 6.04 3.96 15.49
CA ARG A 193 4.75 4.48 15.96
C ARG A 193 4.00 3.52 16.88
N ASP A 194 4.36 2.23 16.91
CA ASP A 194 3.74 1.22 17.78
C ASP A 194 4.25 1.37 19.22
N ALA A 195 3.32 1.67 20.15
CA ALA A 195 3.66 1.92 21.54
C ALA A 195 4.19 0.68 22.28
N ASN A 196 3.71 -0.52 21.91
CA ASN A 196 4.14 -1.76 22.56
C ASN A 196 5.56 -2.13 22.12
N LEU A 197 5.86 -1.99 20.82
CA LEU A 197 7.22 -2.19 20.32
C LEU A 197 8.18 -1.15 20.90
N ARG A 198 7.78 0.12 21.01
CA ARG A 198 8.60 1.14 21.68
C ARG A 198 8.90 0.85 23.15
N ALA A 199 7.94 0.26 23.87
CA ALA A 199 8.15 -0.15 25.26
C ALA A 199 9.14 -1.32 25.38
N ALA A 200 9.21 -2.18 24.36
CA ALA A 200 10.12 -3.34 24.32
C ALA A 200 11.50 -3.02 23.73
N PHE A 201 11.60 -2.06 22.82
CA PHE A 201 12.81 -1.71 22.06
C PHE A 201 13.07 -0.20 22.15
N SER A 202 14.05 0.17 22.98
CA SER A 202 14.36 1.57 23.31
C SER A 202 14.73 2.44 22.11
N GLU A 203 15.25 1.83 21.06
CA GLU A 203 15.75 2.48 19.86
C GLU A 203 14.60 2.95 18.97
N LEU A 204 13.47 2.24 19.00
CA LEU A 204 12.23 2.74 18.39
C LEU A 204 11.74 3.99 19.12
N SER A 205 11.95 4.09 20.44
CA SER A 205 11.64 5.30 21.21
C SER A 205 12.58 6.45 20.83
N VAL A 206 13.86 6.18 20.53
CA VAL A 206 14.80 7.19 20.01
C VAL A 206 14.30 7.74 18.67
N ILE A 207 13.87 6.87 17.74
CA ILE A 207 13.32 7.29 16.45
C ILE A 207 12.04 8.11 16.64
N PHE A 208 11.11 7.65 17.46
CA PHE A 208 9.81 8.29 17.66
C PHE A 208 9.89 9.64 18.35
N ASN A 209 10.78 9.79 19.34
CA ASN A 209 10.91 11.03 20.10
C ASN A 209 11.68 12.13 19.35
N ASN A 210 12.31 11.79 18.22
CA ASN A 210 12.95 12.75 17.33
C ASN A 210 12.11 12.89 16.05
N PRO A 211 11.40 14.03 15.87
CA PRO A 211 10.55 14.26 14.71
C PRO A 211 11.26 14.11 13.36
N ASP A 212 12.53 14.52 13.27
CA ASP A 212 13.32 14.43 12.03
C ASP A 212 13.54 12.97 11.65
N THR A 213 13.97 12.13 12.61
CA THR A 213 14.18 10.70 12.33
C THR A 213 12.88 9.96 12.09
N LEU A 214 11.80 10.32 12.78
CA LEU A 214 10.47 9.72 12.58
C LEU A 214 9.91 10.05 11.19
N SER A 215 10.11 11.30 10.76
CA SER A 215 9.73 11.78 9.43
C SER A 215 10.56 11.12 8.34
N LEU A 216 11.87 10.98 8.56
CA LEU A 216 12.79 10.32 7.65
C LEU A 216 12.42 8.86 7.40
N VAL A 217 12.16 8.06 8.44
CA VAL A 217 11.76 6.64 8.25
C VAL A 217 10.36 6.49 7.66
N GLY A 218 9.51 7.52 7.80
CA GLY A 218 8.17 7.54 7.23
C GLY A 218 8.09 8.15 5.82
N CYS A 219 9.16 8.81 5.36
CA CYS A 219 9.13 9.72 4.21
C CYS A 219 7.93 10.69 4.24
N ASP A 220 7.57 11.17 5.44
CA ASP A 220 6.45 12.09 5.61
C ASP A 220 6.93 13.55 5.64
N CYS A 221 6.01 14.51 5.51
CA CYS A 221 6.42 15.91 5.42
C CYS A 221 6.67 16.56 6.79
N SER A 222 6.22 15.94 7.88
CA SER A 222 6.24 16.40 9.29
C SER A 222 5.78 17.85 9.59
N CYS A 223 5.38 18.65 8.60
CA CYS A 223 4.97 20.03 8.77
C CYS A 223 3.46 20.29 8.59
N GLY A 224 2.66 19.22 8.57
CA GLY A 224 1.19 19.29 8.56
C GLY A 224 0.54 19.07 7.19
N PRO A 225 -0.79 19.26 7.11
CA PRO A 225 -1.51 19.23 5.84
C PRO A 225 -1.00 20.38 4.96
N ASP A 226 -0.91 20.16 3.65
CA ASP A 226 -0.38 21.09 2.63
C ASP A 226 1.14 21.16 2.50
N CYS A 227 1.86 20.36 3.27
CA CYS A 227 3.29 20.20 3.04
C CYS A 227 3.60 19.28 1.86
N GLY A 228 4.70 19.58 1.18
CA GLY A 228 5.15 18.86 0.00
C GLY A 228 6.56 19.31 -0.39
N CYS A 229 7.00 18.94 -1.58
CA CYS A 229 8.38 19.19 -2.00
C CYS A 229 8.79 20.64 -2.18
N GLN A 230 7.82 21.51 -2.38
CA GLN A 230 8.05 22.92 -2.59
C GLN A 230 8.02 23.72 -1.27
N ASP A 231 7.72 23.07 -0.14
CA ASP A 231 7.69 23.70 1.18
C ASP A 231 9.02 23.49 1.91
N ALA A 232 9.69 24.59 2.26
CA ALA A 232 10.95 24.57 2.99
C ALA A 232 10.84 24.01 4.42
N ARG A 233 9.63 23.91 4.97
CA ARG A 233 9.36 23.29 6.28
C ARG A 233 9.29 21.77 6.20
N SER A 234 9.13 21.20 5.00
CA SER A 234 9.08 19.76 4.82
C SER A 234 10.43 19.15 5.12
N GLN A 235 10.48 18.19 6.05
CA GLN A 235 11.73 17.56 6.42
C GLN A 235 12.11 16.44 5.45
N HIS A 236 11.21 15.51 5.13
CA HIS A 236 11.57 14.31 4.37
C HIS A 236 10.50 13.80 3.39
N CYS A 237 9.52 14.58 2.94
CA CYS A 237 8.55 14.05 1.97
C CYS A 237 8.95 14.08 0.50
N CYS A 238 10.17 14.55 0.18
CA CYS A 238 10.62 14.54 -1.19
C CYS A 238 11.21 13.23 -1.65
N SER A 239 10.76 12.82 -2.84
CA SER A 239 11.42 11.75 -3.58
C SER A 239 12.89 12.10 -3.76
N PRO A 240 13.82 11.17 -3.46
CA PRO A 240 15.23 11.40 -3.69
C PRO A 240 15.55 11.58 -5.18
N TYR A 241 14.66 11.11 -6.06
CA TYR A 241 14.77 11.19 -7.51
C TYR A 241 14.15 12.46 -8.11
N ASN A 242 13.49 13.30 -7.30
CA ASN A 242 12.98 14.58 -7.78
C ASN A 242 14.15 15.52 -8.12
N ASN A 243 14.12 16.03 -9.33
CA ASN A 243 15.15 16.88 -9.95
C ASN A 243 14.61 18.29 -10.27
N ASP A 244 13.44 18.65 -9.75
CA ASP A 244 12.93 20.02 -9.83
C ASP A 244 13.89 20.98 -9.09
N PRO A 245 14.47 21.99 -9.79
CA PRO A 245 15.36 22.96 -9.17
C PRO A 245 14.66 23.87 -8.14
N ASN A 246 13.33 23.88 -8.09
CA ASN A 246 12.56 24.67 -7.13
C ASN A 246 12.29 23.95 -5.82
N GLU A 247 12.64 22.66 -5.70
CA GLU A 247 12.48 21.89 -4.47
C GLU A 247 13.15 22.58 -3.27
N ARG A 248 12.41 22.70 -2.16
CA ARG A 248 12.88 23.36 -0.93
C ARG A 248 12.83 22.47 0.29
N GLY A 249 11.97 21.45 0.29
CA GLY A 249 11.87 20.47 1.36
C GLY A 249 13.05 19.49 1.36
N GLY A 250 13.22 18.75 2.44
CA GLY A 250 14.23 17.71 2.49
C GLY A 250 13.77 16.41 1.83
N LYS A 251 14.76 15.65 1.35
CA LYS A 251 14.57 14.39 0.62
C LYS A 251 14.54 13.22 1.57
N CYS A 252 13.70 12.23 1.26
CA CYS A 252 13.73 10.94 1.93
C CYS A 252 14.81 10.05 1.29
N ARG A 253 15.92 9.85 1.99
CA ARG A 253 16.92 8.87 1.59
C ARG A 253 16.91 7.73 2.57
N VAL A 254 16.69 6.53 2.04
CA VAL A 254 16.73 5.30 2.82
C VAL A 254 18.14 5.02 3.39
N GLU A 255 19.19 5.56 2.77
CA GLU A 255 20.57 5.51 3.26
C GLU A 255 20.76 6.26 4.58
N ASP A 256 19.95 7.30 4.82
CA ASP A 256 20.07 8.17 5.98
C ASP A 256 19.22 7.66 7.16
N TRP A 257 18.42 6.60 6.95
CA TRP A 257 17.61 6.01 8.01
C TRP A 257 18.50 5.55 9.17
N PRO A 258 18.03 5.69 10.44
CA PRO A 258 18.79 5.23 11.60
C PRO A 258 19.08 3.72 11.50
N THR A 259 20.36 3.37 11.59
CA THR A 259 20.85 1.98 11.55
C THR A 259 21.58 1.62 12.84
N SER A 260 21.88 0.33 13.05
CA SER A 260 22.70 -0.19 14.16
C SER A 260 24.13 0.37 14.26
N ARG A 261 24.58 1.23 13.33
CA ARG A 261 25.94 1.81 13.35
C ARG A 261 26.04 3.22 13.92
N SER A 262 24.96 3.84 14.36
CA SER A 262 25.04 5.13 15.06
C SER A 262 25.73 4.95 16.42
N PRO A 263 26.78 5.73 16.76
CA PRO A 263 27.44 5.65 18.06
C PRO A 263 26.43 5.96 19.18
N GLY A 264 26.08 4.95 19.98
CA GLY A 264 25.14 5.08 21.09
C GLY A 264 23.87 4.23 20.98
N ALA A 265 23.57 3.65 19.81
CA ALA A 265 22.54 2.61 19.70
C ALA A 265 23.19 1.25 19.99
N GLY A 266 22.71 0.54 21.01
CA GLY A 266 23.14 -0.82 21.31
C GLY A 266 22.96 -1.74 20.12
N SER A 267 23.87 -2.71 19.96
CA SER A 267 23.91 -3.62 18.82
C SER A 267 22.73 -4.60 18.82
N ALA A 268 21.70 -4.36 18.00
CA ALA A 268 20.68 -5.34 17.64
C ALA A 268 19.98 -5.12 16.27
N PHE A 269 20.08 -3.93 15.66
CA PHE A 269 19.29 -3.58 14.46
C PHE A 269 19.90 -4.05 13.13
N PRO A 270 19.08 -4.31 12.09
CA PRO A 270 19.57 -4.55 10.74
C PRO A 270 20.33 -3.33 10.22
N ALA A 271 21.27 -3.57 9.30
CA ALA A 271 22.04 -2.49 8.69
C ALA A 271 21.16 -1.56 7.82
N ARG A 272 20.03 -2.06 7.31
CA ARG A 272 19.09 -1.37 6.42
C ARG A 272 17.70 -2.01 6.56
N TYR A 273 16.69 -1.24 6.97
CA TYR A 273 15.34 -1.80 7.20
C TYR A 273 14.57 -2.09 5.91
N ASP A 274 14.79 -1.31 4.85
CA ASP A 274 14.23 -1.59 3.51
C ASP A 274 14.68 -2.97 2.98
N GLN A 275 15.92 -3.35 3.29
CA GLN A 275 16.48 -4.62 2.85
C GLN A 275 15.85 -5.84 3.55
N VAL A 276 15.27 -5.66 4.74
CA VAL A 276 14.50 -6.71 5.42
C VAL A 276 13.38 -7.22 4.52
N PHE A 277 12.65 -6.32 3.87
CA PHE A 277 11.54 -6.67 2.99
C PHE A 277 12.04 -7.02 1.59
N LYS A 278 12.94 -6.24 1.00
CA LYS A 278 13.39 -6.44 -0.40
C LYS A 278 14.05 -7.80 -0.60
N GLN A 279 14.80 -8.29 0.38
CA GLN A 279 15.44 -9.61 0.30
C GLN A 279 14.45 -10.78 0.34
N GLN A 280 13.29 -10.60 0.99
CA GLN A 280 12.25 -11.64 1.09
C GLN A 280 11.21 -11.52 -0.03
N CYS A 281 10.99 -10.30 -0.51
CA CYS A 281 10.00 -9.97 -1.53
C CYS A 281 10.61 -9.04 -2.58
N PRO A 282 11.44 -9.57 -3.50
CA PRO A 282 12.10 -8.76 -4.52
C PRO A 282 11.14 -8.12 -5.53
N ASP A 283 9.92 -8.65 -5.65
CA ASP A 283 8.85 -8.15 -6.53
C ASP A 283 7.96 -7.09 -5.88
N ALA A 284 8.20 -6.74 -4.62
CA ALA A 284 7.41 -5.75 -3.89
C ALA A 284 8.26 -4.52 -3.53
N TYR A 285 7.62 -3.35 -3.50
CA TYR A 285 8.19 -2.15 -2.89
C TYR A 285 8.49 -2.42 -1.41
N SER A 286 9.73 -2.16 -0.99
CA SER A 286 10.13 -2.25 0.43
C SER A 286 10.06 -0.91 1.17
N TRP A 287 9.99 0.20 0.42
CA TRP A 287 9.82 1.57 0.91
C TRP A 287 9.32 2.48 -0.23
N GLN A 288 8.93 3.72 0.09
CA GLN A 288 8.16 4.62 -0.79
C GLN A 288 8.86 4.95 -2.11
N PHE A 289 10.19 4.93 -2.13
CA PHE A 289 11.00 5.26 -3.30
C PHE A 289 11.98 4.12 -3.65
N ASP A 290 11.55 2.88 -3.42
CA ASP A 290 12.26 1.69 -3.91
C ASP A 290 12.49 1.76 -5.43
N ASP A 291 13.39 0.94 -5.92
CA ASP A 291 13.69 0.87 -7.32
C ASP A 291 12.45 0.56 -8.18
N GLN A 292 12.47 0.98 -9.44
CA GLN A 292 11.37 0.70 -10.37
C GLN A 292 11.27 -0.79 -10.76
N GLN A 293 12.01 -1.70 -10.10
CA GLN A 293 11.95 -3.13 -10.37
C GLN A 293 10.82 -3.85 -9.63
N SER A 294 9.93 -3.09 -8.99
CA SER A 294 8.70 -3.60 -8.36
C SER A 294 7.43 -3.22 -9.14
N THR A 295 7.51 -2.38 -10.18
CA THR A 295 6.34 -2.00 -10.99
C THR A 295 6.23 -2.82 -12.27
N PHE A 296 5.06 -3.43 -12.44
CA PHE A 296 4.68 -4.22 -13.59
C PHE A 296 3.72 -3.43 -14.47
N GLN A 297 3.72 -3.75 -15.76
CA GLN A 297 2.93 -3.06 -16.77
C GLN A 297 2.20 -4.07 -17.63
N CYS A 298 0.91 -3.83 -17.88
CA CYS A 298 0.14 -4.69 -18.76
C CYS A 298 -0.94 -3.91 -19.49
N VAL A 299 -1.26 -4.34 -20.71
CA VAL A 299 -2.28 -3.70 -21.55
C VAL A 299 -3.45 -4.67 -21.73
N GLY A 300 -4.66 -4.21 -21.40
CA GLY A 300 -5.92 -4.91 -21.67
C GLY A 300 -6.27 -6.04 -20.69
N ALA A 301 -5.46 -6.27 -19.67
CA ALA A 301 -5.64 -7.38 -18.73
C ALA A 301 -6.68 -7.10 -17.64
N ASN A 302 -7.14 -8.18 -17.02
CA ASN A 302 -7.78 -8.17 -15.70
C ASN A 302 -6.78 -8.73 -14.68
N TYR A 303 -7.02 -8.48 -13.39
CA TYR A 303 -6.06 -8.80 -12.33
C TYR A 303 -6.69 -9.68 -11.26
N ARG A 304 -6.00 -10.76 -10.89
CA ARG A 304 -6.37 -11.60 -9.75
C ARG A 304 -5.43 -11.28 -8.59
N VAL A 305 -5.97 -10.77 -7.50
CA VAL A 305 -5.23 -10.54 -6.25
C VAL A 305 -5.52 -11.70 -5.31
N THR A 306 -4.50 -12.48 -4.97
CA THR A 306 -4.65 -13.62 -4.07
C THR A 306 -3.91 -13.36 -2.77
N PHE A 307 -4.64 -13.43 -1.65
CA PHE A 307 -4.08 -13.32 -0.30
C PHE A 307 -3.75 -14.69 0.26
N CYS A 308 -2.68 -14.75 1.05
CA CYS A 308 -1.99 -15.96 1.51
C CYS A 308 -1.61 -16.91 0.34
N GLY A 309 -1.23 -16.33 -0.79
CA GLY A 309 -0.95 -17.02 -2.05
C GLY A 309 0.51 -17.15 -2.41
#